data_AF-A0A953JJT0-F1
#
_entry.id   AF-A0A953JJT0-F1
#
_cell.length_a   1.000
_cell.length_b   1.000
_cell.length_c   1.000
_cell.angle_alpha   90.00
_cell.angle_beta   90.00
_cell.angle_gamma   90.00
#
_symmetry.space_group_name_H-M   'P 1'
#
loop_
_entity.id
_entity.type
_entity.pdbx_description
1 polymer ?
#
loop_
_entity_poly.entity_id
_entity_poly.type
_entity_poly.pdbx_seq_one_letter_code
_entity_poly.pdbx_strand_id
1 'polypeptide(L)'
;GPDLLDTAREVLLNELLPHLPEAQRFHARMVANAMAIARRESVTDTGPVLAELRALLNEPKAEPAALLSRLSAEIRAGRHDPGTPDHAAVAAALAALVRLRCSVSAPKALGR
;
A
#
# COMPACT_ATOMS: atom_id res chain seq x y z
N GLY A 1 -4.52 -0.10 -18.76
CA GLY A 1 -4.01 0.98 -17.91
C GLY A 1 -4.99 1.28 -16.79
N PRO A 2 -4.66 2.21 -15.88
CA PRO A 2 -5.53 2.63 -14.77
C PRO A 2 -6.94 3.02 -15.23
N ASP A 3 -7.04 3.68 -16.38
CA ASP A 3 -8.33 4.11 -16.98
C ASP A 3 -9.25 2.93 -17.31
N LEU A 4 -8.69 1.77 -17.69
CA LEU A 4 -9.50 0.56 -17.96
C LEU A 4 -10.09 -0.04 -16.68
N LEU A 5 -9.38 0.05 -15.56
CA LEU A 5 -9.90 -0.42 -14.26
C LEU A 5 -11.02 0.50 -13.77
N ASP A 6 -10.91 1.81 -14.03
CA ASP A 6 -11.96 2.77 -13.71
C ASP A 6 -13.22 2.49 -14.54
N THR A 7 -13.09 2.42 -15.87
CA THR A 7 -14.22 2.11 -16.76
C THR A 7 -14.88 0.78 -16.40
N ALA A 8 -14.10 -0.28 -16.22
CA ALA A 8 -14.67 -1.59 -15.90
C ALA A 8 -15.38 -1.60 -14.53
N ARG A 9 -14.87 -0.84 -13.55
CA ARG A 9 -15.52 -0.69 -12.25
C ARG A 9 -16.83 0.10 -12.35
N GLU A 10 -16.86 1.15 -13.15
CA GLU A 10 -18.07 1.95 -13.41
C GLU A 10 -19.16 1.10 -14.07
N VAL A 11 -18.84 0.37 -15.13
CA VAL A 11 -19.76 -0.56 -15.80
C VAL A 11 -20.29 -1.59 -14.80
N LEU A 12 -19.42 -2.20 -14.00
CA LEU A 12 -19.82 -3.19 -12.99
C LEU A 12 -20.82 -2.60 -11.98
N LEU A 13 -20.57 -1.40 -11.45
CA LEU A 13 -21.39 -0.80 -10.39
C LEU A 13 -22.68 -0.16 -10.90
N ASN A 14 -22.65 0.47 -12.08
CA ASN A 14 -23.75 1.29 -12.57
C ASN A 14 -24.63 0.55 -13.56
N GLU A 15 -24.05 -0.35 -14.36
CA GLU A 15 -24.78 -1.05 -15.43
C GLU A 15 -25.12 -2.49 -15.04
N LEU A 16 -24.15 -3.23 -14.50
CA LEU A 16 -24.36 -4.66 -14.21
C LEU A 16 -25.03 -4.89 -12.86
N LEU A 17 -24.51 -4.28 -11.78
CA LEU A 17 -24.96 -4.50 -10.40
C LEU A 17 -26.49 -4.36 -10.19
N PRO A 18 -27.20 -3.37 -10.77
CA PRO A 18 -28.65 -3.24 -10.61
C PRO A 18 -29.43 -4.46 -11.11
N HIS A 19 -28.91 -5.14 -12.13
CA HIS A 19 -29.54 -6.28 -12.78
C HIS A 19 -29.10 -7.64 -12.19
N LEU A 20 -28.15 -7.65 -11.26
CA LEU A 20 -27.70 -8.89 -10.62
C LEU A 20 -28.70 -9.40 -9.56
N PRO A 21 -28.87 -10.73 -9.46
CA PRO A 21 -29.58 -11.35 -8.35
C PRO A 21 -29.02 -10.91 -7.00
N GLU A 22 -29.88 -10.81 -5.98
CA GLU A 22 -29.50 -10.30 -4.66
C GLU A 22 -28.27 -11.01 -4.06
N ALA A 23 -28.22 -12.34 -4.17
CA ALA A 23 -27.11 -13.16 -3.69
C ALA A 23 -25.74 -12.79 -4.32
N GLN A 24 -25.73 -12.21 -5.52
CA GLN A 24 -24.51 -11.84 -6.24
C GLN A 24 -24.08 -10.38 -6.01
N ARG A 25 -24.98 -9.53 -5.48
CA ARG A 25 -24.69 -8.09 -5.29
C ARG A 25 -23.51 -7.85 -4.35
N PHE A 26 -23.37 -8.67 -3.32
CA PHE A 26 -22.21 -8.61 -2.42
C PHE A 26 -20.91 -8.89 -3.17
N HIS A 27 -20.86 -9.98 -3.95
CA HIS A 27 -19.68 -10.36 -4.72
C HIS A 27 -19.29 -9.29 -5.75
N ALA A 28 -20.26 -8.71 -6.45
CA ALA A 28 -20.00 -7.62 -7.39
C ALA A 28 -19.41 -6.37 -6.69
N ARG A 29 -19.89 -6.00 -5.50
CA ARG A 29 -19.29 -4.90 -4.71
C ARG A 29 -17.88 -5.24 -4.23
N MET A 30 -17.63 -6.49 -3.84
CA MET A 30 -16.30 -6.97 -3.46
C MET A 30 -15.32 -6.88 -4.63
N VAL A 31 -15.74 -7.30 -5.84
CA VAL A 31 -14.94 -7.18 -7.07
C VAL A 31 -14.64 -5.70 -7.38
N ALA A 32 -15.65 -4.82 -7.33
CA ALA A 32 -15.45 -3.39 -7.54
C ALA A 32 -14.48 -2.76 -6.53
N ASN A 33 -14.46 -3.22 -5.28
CA ASN A 33 -13.49 -2.79 -4.28
C ASN A 33 -12.08 -3.29 -4.61
N ALA A 34 -11.92 -4.54 -5.03
CA ALA A 34 -10.64 -5.09 -5.46
C ALA A 34 -10.06 -4.33 -6.67
N MET A 35 -10.90 -3.99 -7.66
CA MET A 35 -10.49 -3.17 -8.80
C MET A 35 -10.00 -1.78 -8.37
N ALA A 36 -10.67 -1.14 -7.41
CA ALA A 36 -10.24 0.14 -6.86
C ALA A 36 -8.91 0.05 -6.11
N ILE A 37 -8.62 -1.06 -5.43
CA ILE A 37 -7.31 -1.33 -4.81
C ILE A 37 -6.24 -1.47 -5.90
N ALA A 38 -6.45 -2.35 -6.88
CA ALA A 38 -5.50 -2.60 -7.98
C ALA A 38 -5.19 -1.31 -8.77
N ARG A 39 -6.21 -0.48 -9.01
CA ARG A 39 -6.03 0.84 -9.64
C ARG A 39 -5.09 1.73 -8.84
N ARG A 40 -5.28 1.82 -7.52
CA ARG A 40 -4.38 2.60 -6.65
C ARG A 40 -2.98 2.01 -6.58
N GLU A 41 -2.83 0.69 -6.55
CA GLU A 41 -1.52 0.03 -6.64
C GLU A 41 -0.78 0.44 -7.90
N SER A 42 -1.46 0.45 -9.05
CA SER A 42 -0.83 0.79 -10.34
C SER A 42 -0.32 2.22 -10.48
N VAL A 43 -0.83 3.15 -9.67
CA VAL A 43 -0.43 4.57 -9.70
C VAL A 43 0.40 4.99 -8.47
N THR A 44 0.53 4.11 -7.48
CA THR A 44 1.29 4.40 -6.26
C THR A 44 2.74 3.98 -6.44
N ASP A 45 3.62 4.96 -6.54
CA ASP A 45 5.06 4.70 -6.56
C ASP A 45 5.62 4.61 -5.14
N THR A 46 6.18 3.44 -4.80
CA THR A 46 6.87 3.20 -3.52
C THR A 46 8.39 3.31 -3.64
N GLY A 47 8.91 3.47 -4.86
CA GLY A 47 10.33 3.51 -5.19
C GLY A 47 11.12 4.54 -4.37
N PRO A 48 10.67 5.81 -4.27
CA PRO A 48 11.38 6.85 -3.51
C PRO A 48 11.54 6.50 -2.02
N VAL A 49 10.48 6.06 -1.35
CA VAL A 49 10.51 5.70 0.07
C VAL A 49 11.35 4.42 0.30
N LEU A 50 11.27 3.46 -0.61
CA LEU A 50 12.14 2.27 -0.55
C LEU A 50 13.61 2.63 -0.77
N ALA A 51 13.93 3.62 -1.61
CA ALA A 51 15.29 4.09 -1.82
C ALA A 51 15.86 4.76 -0.56
N GLU A 52 15.06 5.56 0.15
CA GLU A 52 15.43 6.15 1.44
C GLU A 52 15.71 5.05 2.49
N LEU A 53 14.84 4.05 2.61
CA LEU A 53 15.05 2.92 3.51
C LEU A 53 16.32 2.12 3.17
N ARG A 54 16.63 1.91 1.88
CA ARG A 54 17.89 1.27 1.46
C ARG A 54 19.11 2.07 1.89
N ALA A 55 19.05 3.41 1.77
CA ALA A 55 20.14 4.27 2.21
C ALA A 55 20.32 4.20 3.73
N LEU A 56 19.23 4.28 4.50
CA LEU A 56 19.27 4.20 5.97
C LEU A 56 19.84 2.87 6.48
N LEU A 57 19.53 1.77 5.80
CA LEU A 57 19.98 0.42 6.19
C LEU A 57 21.31 -0.01 5.55
N ASN A 58 21.92 0.87 4.75
CA ASN A 58 23.12 0.59 3.94
C ASN A 58 22.96 -0.64 3.02
N GLU A 59 21.80 -0.76 2.38
CA GLU A 59 21.39 -1.89 1.54
C GLU A 59 20.94 -1.43 0.14
N PRO A 60 21.82 -0.84 -0.68
CA PRO A 60 21.44 -0.17 -1.94
C PRO A 60 20.83 -1.12 -2.98
N LYS A 61 21.07 -2.44 -2.85
CA LYS A 61 20.61 -3.46 -3.81
C LYS A 61 19.57 -4.42 -3.22
N ALA A 62 19.10 -4.20 -1.99
CA ALA A 62 18.13 -5.11 -1.39
C ALA A 62 16.78 -5.03 -2.11
N GLU A 63 16.23 -6.20 -2.45
CA GLU A 63 14.87 -6.31 -2.92
C GLU A 63 13.88 -5.84 -1.83
N PRO A 64 12.74 -5.22 -2.19
CA PRO A 64 11.82 -4.63 -1.21
C PRO A 64 11.40 -5.60 -0.10
N ALA A 65 11.08 -6.85 -0.44
CA ALA A 65 10.67 -7.85 0.54
C ALA A 65 11.79 -8.20 1.54
N ALA A 66 13.02 -8.33 1.05
CA ALA A 66 14.19 -8.62 1.88
C ALA A 66 14.54 -7.42 2.79
N LEU A 67 14.50 -6.20 2.23
CA LEU A 67 14.71 -4.96 2.97
C LEU A 67 13.72 -4.81 4.14
N LEU A 68 12.43 -5.01 3.88
CA LEU A 68 11.39 -4.90 4.91
C LEU A 68 11.44 -6.03 5.94
N SER A 69 11.83 -7.24 5.53
CA SER A 69 12.06 -8.37 6.45
C SER A 69 13.21 -8.07 7.41
N ARG A 70 14.34 -7.58 6.88
CA ARG A 70 15.49 -7.14 7.69
C ARG A 70 15.11 -6.01 8.64
N LEU A 71 14.49 -4.94 8.13
CA LEU A 71 14.04 -3.82 8.96
C LEU A 71 13.14 -4.28 10.10
N SER A 72 12.20 -5.20 9.82
CA SER A 72 11.33 -5.78 10.84
C SER A 72 12.11 -6.53 11.92
N ALA A 73 13.15 -7.26 11.56
CA ALA A 73 14.02 -7.94 12.51
C ALA A 73 14.87 -6.95 13.33
N GLU A 74 15.37 -5.87 12.72
CA GLU A 74 16.16 -4.85 13.40
C GLU A 74 15.32 -4.04 14.40
N ILE A 75 14.09 -3.68 14.03
CA ILE A 75 13.12 -3.04 14.93
C ILE A 75 12.83 -3.95 16.14
N ARG A 76 12.54 -5.24 15.93
CA ARG A 76 12.28 -6.18 17.04
C ARG A 76 13.49 -6.40 17.94
N ALA A 77 14.69 -6.18 17.42
CA ALA A 77 15.94 -6.27 18.18
C ALA A 77 16.31 -4.95 18.89
N GLY A 78 15.49 -3.91 18.77
CA GLY A 78 15.72 -2.59 19.39
C GLY A 78 16.83 -1.76 18.75
N ARG A 79 17.26 -2.09 17.52
CA ARG A 79 18.39 -1.39 16.86
C ARG A 79 18.05 0.05 16.43
N HIS A 80 16.77 0.38 16.41
CA HIS A 80 16.25 1.70 16.06
C HIS A 80 15.33 2.25 17.17
N ASP A 81 15.55 1.84 18.42
CA ASP A 81 14.76 2.30 19.56
C ASP A 81 15.05 3.78 19.90
N PRO A 82 14.16 4.48 20.63
CA PRO A 82 14.41 5.83 21.07
C PRO A 82 15.76 5.97 21.77
N GLY A 83 16.58 6.91 21.30
CA GLY A 83 17.95 7.12 21.79
C GLY A 83 19.04 6.61 20.85
N THR A 84 18.71 5.82 19.82
CA THR A 84 19.65 5.55 18.73
C THR A 84 19.74 6.75 17.77
N PRO A 85 20.90 7.00 17.14
CA PRO A 85 21.06 8.13 16.21
C PRO A 85 20.12 8.10 15.00
N ASP A 86 19.69 6.91 14.58
CA ASP A 86 18.88 6.67 13.39
C ASP A 86 17.37 6.55 13.66
N HIS A 87 16.95 6.53 14.94
CA HIS A 87 15.56 6.32 15.34
C HIS A 87 14.58 7.23 14.58
N ALA A 88 14.85 8.54 14.57
CA ALA A 88 13.97 9.52 13.94
C ALA A 88 13.85 9.31 12.43
N ALA A 89 14.96 8.98 11.76
CA ALA A 89 14.99 8.77 10.32
C ALA A 89 14.26 7.49 9.93
N VAL A 90 14.49 6.39 10.64
CA VAL A 90 13.80 5.11 10.42
C VAL A 90 12.30 5.25 10.69
N ALA A 91 11.91 5.94 11.77
CA ALA A 91 10.51 6.18 12.11
C ALA A 91 9.81 7.02 11.02
N ALA A 92 10.46 8.06 10.51
CA ALA A 92 9.92 8.90 9.43
C ALA A 92 9.72 8.11 8.13
N ALA A 93 10.73 7.35 7.70
CA ALA A 93 10.66 6.54 6.49
C ALA A 93 9.59 5.43 6.60
N LEU A 94 9.49 4.78 7.77
CA LEU A 94 8.45 3.78 8.04
C LEU A 94 7.05 4.41 8.01
N ALA A 95 6.86 5.56 8.64
CA ALA A 95 5.58 6.27 8.63
C ALA A 95 5.17 6.68 7.21
N ALA A 96 6.12 7.14 6.38
CA ALA A 96 5.89 7.46 4.98
C ALA A 96 5.43 6.22 4.19
N LEU A 97 6.12 5.09 4.36
CA LEU A 97 5.76 3.84 3.68
C LEU A 97 4.38 3.33 4.11
N VAL A 98 4.08 3.37 5.41
CA VAL A 98 2.78 2.94 5.94
C VAL A 98 1.67 3.82 5.38
N ARG A 99 1.84 5.15 5.35
CA ARG A 99 0.84 6.06 4.74
C ARG A 99 0.61 5.76 3.26
N LEU A 100 1.66 5.51 2.48
CA LEU A 100 1.55 5.09 1.08
C LEU A 100 0.72 3.79 0.95
N ARG A 101 1.06 2.76 1.73
CA ARG A 101 0.32 1.49 1.70
C ARG A 101 -1.13 1.63 2.16
N CYS A 102 -1.39 2.45 3.18
CA CYS A 102 -2.75 2.74 3.63
C CYS A 102 -3.56 3.48 2.55
N SER A 103 -2.95 4.38 1.77
CA SER A 103 -3.65 5.08 0.69
C SER A 103 -4.20 4.13 -0.37
N VAL A 104 -3.55 2.98 -0.53
CA VAL A 104 -3.93 1.90 -1.44
C VAL A 104 -5.01 1.00 -0.82
N SER A 105 -4.74 0.36 0.32
CA SER A 105 -5.61 -0.70 0.83
C SER A 105 -6.67 -0.22 1.82
N ALA A 106 -6.43 0.89 2.50
CA ALA A 106 -7.25 1.38 3.61
C ALA A 106 -7.30 2.93 3.66
N PRO A 107 -7.79 3.60 2.60
CA PRO A 107 -7.77 5.07 2.49
C PRO A 107 -8.54 5.74 3.63
N LYS A 108 -9.59 5.08 4.13
CA LYS A 108 -10.40 5.55 5.27
C LYS A 108 -9.58 5.73 6.54
N ALA A 109 -8.53 4.93 6.73
CA ALA A 109 -7.61 5.08 7.86
C ALA A 109 -6.79 6.38 7.78
N LEU A 110 -6.74 7.03 6.62
CA LEU A 110 -6.10 8.33 6.39
C LEU A 110 -7.12 9.49 6.32
N GLY A 111 -8.40 9.23 6.62
CA GLY A 111 -9.47 10.22 6.50
C GLY A 111 -9.87 10.53 5.05
N ARG A 112 -9.58 9.62 4.10
CA ARG A 112 -9.95 9.72 2.68
C ARG A 112 -11.04 8.73 2.30
#